data_AF-A0A966XI32-F1
#
_entry.id   AF-A0A966XI32-F1
#
_cell.length_a   1.000
_cell.length_b   1.000
_cell.length_c   1.000
_cell.angle_alpha   90.00
_cell.angle_beta   90.00
_cell.angle_gamma   90.00
#
_symmetry.space_group_name_H-M   'P 1'
#
loop_
_entity.id
_entity.type
_entity.pdbx_description
1 polymer ?
#
loop_
_entity_poly.entity_id
_entity_poly.type
_entity_poly.pdbx_seq_one_letter_code
_entity_poly.pdbx_strand_id
1 'polypeptide(L)'
;PTAYRGEKISALTGAPILRVEDAFLRSLFPARVKKDPPLGLLLDTRGVHFDPSRPNDLECLLAEHPLDDENQILQAKNAIERIKNAHLSKYFATDLTFSAPPSGYILVVDQLRDDASVKASKGEKYLFREMLSAALKNHPDQPIVIKTHPEKILGARAGYYGEEDCTEARISLYEHPCSPWEILSGAKAVYTLSSQLGFEAILCGHRPEIFGSPFYAGWGLSKDYVHLQRRNRTLTKEQLFLGAMMLYPKWYDPFSDRLCSLEEVLSIAEAQSRSWREDHHGWRAQNIRLWKRKTFRSFFGQYGRIDFSNAPKDMPEVSNIQPVMSWGGKTEHSQQNIIRVEDGFLRSRGLGENLVPPLSLISDDLGIYYDPTRPSRLEMLIMQHKDLRDDQRQRVLNVIDRVIRGAVTKYNLSGNCPNLPEGHRILVPGQVEDDASILKGTDRIRTNIALLKEVRRRHP
;
A
#
# COMPACT_ATOMS: atom_id res chain seq x y z
N PRO A 1 -2.95 28.23 3.74
CA PRO A 1 -1.88 28.59 2.78
C PRO A 1 -1.27 29.96 3.14
N THR A 2 0.03 29.99 3.41
CA THR A 2 0.80 31.21 3.77
C THR A 2 1.71 31.69 2.63
N ALA A 3 1.57 31.13 1.42
CA ALA A 3 2.45 31.37 0.27
C ALA A 3 2.66 32.86 -0.04
N TYR A 4 1.60 33.68 0.06
CA TYR A 4 1.67 35.14 -0.16
C TYR A 4 2.71 35.85 0.73
N ARG A 5 2.98 35.34 1.94
CA ARG A 5 4.01 35.90 2.83
C ARG A 5 5.40 35.64 2.27
N GLY A 6 5.67 34.41 1.82
CA GLY A 6 6.93 34.03 1.19
C GLY A 6 7.16 34.81 -0.11
N GLU A 7 6.13 34.94 -0.93
CA GLU A 7 6.18 35.72 -2.18
C GLU A 7 6.46 37.20 -1.91
N LYS A 8 5.81 37.79 -0.90
CA LYS A 8 6.07 39.18 -0.50
C LYS A 8 7.51 39.39 -0.02
N ILE A 9 8.06 38.47 0.79
CA ILE A 9 9.44 38.57 1.25
C ILE A 9 10.42 38.41 0.09
N SER A 10 10.21 37.44 -0.80
CA SER A 10 11.02 37.27 -2.02
C SER A 10 11.01 38.53 -2.89
N ALA A 11 9.85 39.15 -3.11
CA ALA A 11 9.75 40.39 -3.86
C ALA A 11 10.50 41.57 -3.19
N LEU A 12 10.58 41.58 -1.86
CA LEU A 12 11.31 42.60 -1.10
C LEU A 12 12.83 42.36 -1.07
N THR A 13 13.27 41.11 -1.02
CA THR A 13 14.70 40.77 -0.81
C THR A 13 15.42 40.32 -2.08
N GLY A 14 14.69 39.98 -3.15
CA GLY A 14 15.23 39.34 -4.33
C GLY A 14 15.61 37.86 -4.13
N ALA A 15 15.30 37.26 -2.98
CA ALA A 15 15.60 35.86 -2.72
C ALA A 15 14.78 34.93 -3.63
N PRO A 16 15.37 33.83 -4.15
CA PRO A 16 14.64 32.88 -4.97
C PRO A 16 13.53 32.18 -4.18
N ILE A 17 12.45 31.81 -4.86
CA ILE A 17 11.31 31.12 -4.27
C ILE A 17 11.43 29.61 -4.53
N LEU A 18 11.40 28.83 -3.46
CA LEU A 18 11.15 27.39 -3.51
C LEU A 18 9.72 27.12 -3.05
N ARG A 19 8.91 26.53 -3.93
CA ARG A 19 7.56 26.08 -3.62
C ARG A 19 7.62 24.62 -3.20
N VAL A 20 6.90 24.28 -2.13
CA VAL A 20 6.91 22.94 -1.54
C VAL A 20 5.49 22.42 -1.49
N GLU A 21 5.30 21.22 -2.04
CA GLU A 21 4.03 20.48 -2.00
C GLU A 21 4.26 19.03 -1.58
N ASP A 22 3.19 18.39 -1.12
CA ASP A 22 3.20 16.95 -0.86
C ASP A 22 3.39 16.18 -2.18
N ALA A 23 4.22 15.15 -2.18
CA ALA A 23 4.34 14.26 -3.34
C ALA A 23 3.03 13.50 -3.64
N PHE A 24 2.92 13.00 -4.87
CA PHE A 24 1.75 12.27 -5.36
C PHE A 24 1.46 10.97 -4.60
N LEU A 25 2.47 10.35 -3.98
CA LEU A 25 2.31 9.33 -2.95
C LEU A 25 2.78 9.94 -1.64
N ARG A 26 1.87 10.18 -0.69
CA ARG A 26 2.19 11.03 0.46
C ARG A 26 2.43 10.22 1.73
N SER A 27 1.40 9.56 2.24
CA SER A 27 1.41 8.97 3.59
C SER A 27 0.20 8.06 3.80
N LEU A 28 0.15 7.35 4.92
CA LEU A 28 -0.97 6.46 5.23
C LEU A 28 -2.28 7.25 5.35
N PHE A 29 -2.30 8.28 6.19
CA PHE A 29 -3.44 9.19 6.33
C PHE A 29 -3.11 10.62 5.85
N PRO A 30 -4.12 11.42 5.49
CA PRO A 30 -3.93 12.86 5.28
C PRO A 30 -3.49 13.57 6.55
N ALA A 31 -2.58 14.55 6.43
CA ALA A 31 -2.05 15.34 7.57
C ALA A 31 -3.13 15.96 8.47
N ARG A 32 -4.29 16.29 7.90
CA ARG A 32 -5.43 16.89 8.63
C ARG A 32 -6.23 15.88 9.43
N VAL A 33 -6.12 14.59 9.09
CA VAL A 33 -6.80 13.48 9.76
C VAL A 33 -5.89 12.90 10.84
N LYS A 34 -4.67 12.53 10.45
CA LYS A 34 -3.59 12.09 11.33
C LYS A 34 -2.35 12.86 10.89
N LYS A 35 -1.56 13.41 11.81
CA LYS A 35 -0.37 14.23 11.50
C LYS A 35 0.79 13.42 10.89
N ASP A 36 0.48 12.50 9.98
CA ASP A 36 1.45 11.67 9.29
C ASP A 36 2.34 12.54 8.41
N PRO A 37 3.68 12.45 8.57
CA PRO A 37 4.61 13.15 7.72
C PRO A 37 4.56 12.60 6.29
N PRO A 38 4.82 13.43 5.27
CA PRO A 38 4.92 12.95 3.90
C PRO A 38 6.20 12.12 3.71
N LEU A 39 6.11 11.07 2.89
CA LEU A 39 7.24 10.24 2.45
C LEU A 39 8.01 10.87 1.28
N GLY A 40 7.47 11.92 0.67
CA GLY A 40 8.15 12.71 -0.34
C GLY A 40 7.58 14.10 -0.51
N LEU A 41 8.40 14.98 -1.07
CA LEU A 41 8.05 16.37 -1.34
C LEU A 41 8.32 16.73 -2.81
N LEU A 42 7.47 17.60 -3.35
CA LEU A 42 7.69 18.28 -4.62
C LEU A 42 8.36 19.62 -4.32
N LEU A 43 9.54 19.84 -4.90
CA LEU A 43 10.35 21.03 -4.66
C LEU A 43 10.48 21.79 -5.97
N ASP A 44 9.70 22.86 -6.12
CA ASP A 44 9.55 23.61 -7.37
C ASP A 44 10.19 24.99 -7.30
N THR A 45 11.07 25.28 -8.25
CA THR A 45 11.74 26.58 -8.38
C THR A 45 11.02 27.53 -9.37
N ARG A 46 10.34 26.99 -10.39
CA ARG A 46 9.67 27.78 -11.44
C ARG A 46 8.19 28.08 -11.15
N GLY A 47 7.46 27.11 -10.62
CA GLY A 47 6.00 27.17 -10.38
C GLY A 47 5.50 25.85 -9.85
N VAL A 48 4.27 25.77 -9.32
CA VAL A 48 3.70 24.51 -8.83
C VAL A 48 3.18 23.64 -9.97
N HIS A 49 3.33 22.32 -9.86
CA HIS A 49 2.88 21.33 -10.87
C HIS A 49 1.41 21.46 -11.32
N PHE A 50 0.51 21.92 -10.43
CA PHE A 50 -0.91 22.07 -10.74
C PHE A 50 -1.28 23.42 -11.38
N ASP A 51 -0.34 24.36 -11.50
CA ASP A 51 -0.57 25.69 -12.10
C ASP A 51 -0.07 25.72 -13.56
N PRO A 52 -0.99 25.70 -14.55
CA PRO A 52 -0.63 25.73 -15.97
C PRO A 52 -0.38 27.15 -16.48
N SER A 53 -0.55 28.20 -15.67
CA SER A 53 -0.39 29.59 -16.14
C SER A 53 1.04 29.93 -16.53
N ARG A 54 2.02 29.20 -15.98
CA ARG A 54 3.46 29.35 -16.24
C ARG A 54 4.14 27.97 -16.29
N PRO A 55 5.34 27.86 -16.88
CA PRO A 55 6.14 26.65 -16.78
C PRO A 55 6.44 26.30 -15.31
N ASN A 56 6.46 25.00 -15.00
CA ASN A 56 6.90 24.45 -13.72
C ASN A 56 7.96 23.36 -13.95
N ASP A 57 8.65 22.93 -12.89
CA ASP A 57 9.80 22.04 -13.04
C ASP A 57 9.39 20.66 -13.56
N LEU A 58 8.19 20.18 -13.23
CA LEU A 58 7.63 18.94 -13.81
C LEU A 58 7.29 19.09 -15.29
N GLU A 59 6.69 20.21 -15.70
CA GLU A 59 6.38 20.48 -17.11
C GLU A 59 7.67 20.50 -17.95
N CYS A 60 8.72 21.18 -17.46
CA CYS A 60 10.03 21.17 -18.10
C CYS A 60 10.64 19.76 -18.15
N LEU A 61 10.61 19.02 -17.04
CA LEU A 61 11.11 17.64 -16.98
C LEU A 61 10.43 16.74 -18.02
N LEU A 62 9.10 16.79 -18.09
CA LEU A 62 8.32 15.98 -19.03
C LEU A 62 8.55 16.40 -20.49
N ALA A 63 8.75 17.69 -20.75
CA ALA A 63 9.01 18.21 -22.09
C ALA A 63 10.42 17.86 -22.59
N GLU A 64 11.45 17.96 -21.74
CA GLU A 64 12.84 18.03 -22.18
C GLU A 64 13.70 16.81 -21.79
N HIS A 65 13.37 16.11 -20.69
CA HIS A 65 14.19 14.99 -20.23
C HIS A 65 14.09 13.78 -21.19
N PRO A 66 15.20 13.08 -21.49
CA PRO A 66 15.15 11.81 -22.20
C PRO A 66 14.43 10.78 -21.32
N LEU A 67 13.26 10.32 -21.75
CA LEU A 67 12.40 9.40 -20.99
C LEU A 67 12.30 8.07 -21.76
N ASP A 68 13.42 7.60 -22.29
CA ASP A 68 13.50 6.49 -23.24
C ASP A 68 14.51 5.41 -22.83
N ASP A 69 15.14 5.53 -21.66
CA ASP A 69 15.96 4.46 -21.09
C ASP A 69 15.11 3.24 -20.74
N GLU A 70 15.40 2.10 -21.39
CA GLU A 70 14.60 0.88 -21.28
C GLU A 70 14.54 0.34 -19.84
N ASN A 71 15.62 0.48 -19.07
CA ASN A 71 15.64 0.01 -17.68
C ASN A 71 14.76 0.88 -16.79
N GLN A 72 14.80 2.20 -16.95
CA GLN A 72 13.93 3.13 -16.23
C GLN A 72 12.46 2.93 -16.60
N ILE A 73 12.15 2.65 -17.86
CA ILE A 73 10.79 2.34 -18.31
C ILE A 73 10.31 1.01 -17.71
N LEU A 74 11.17 -0.02 -17.65
CA LEU A 74 10.84 -1.28 -16.97
C LEU A 74 10.60 -1.07 -15.46
N GLN A 75 11.43 -0.25 -14.79
CA GLN A 75 11.24 0.11 -13.39
C GLN A 75 9.92 0.86 -13.17
N ALA A 76 9.60 1.84 -14.02
CA ALA A 76 8.34 2.57 -13.99
C ALA A 76 7.13 1.61 -14.15
N LYS A 77 7.20 0.68 -15.10
CA LYS A 77 6.17 -0.35 -15.30
C LYS A 77 5.99 -1.22 -14.05
N ASN A 78 7.07 -1.69 -13.46
CA ASN A 78 7.02 -2.49 -12.23
C ASN A 78 6.46 -1.69 -11.05
N ALA A 79 6.84 -0.41 -10.91
CA ALA A 79 6.33 0.47 -9.87
C ALA A 79 4.83 0.75 -10.01
N ILE A 80 4.32 0.95 -11.23
CA ILE A 80 2.88 1.05 -11.52
C ILE A 80 2.14 -0.20 -11.05
N GLU A 81 2.65 -1.40 -11.38
CA GLU A 81 2.02 -2.65 -10.94
C GLU A 81 2.11 -2.86 -9.42
N ARG A 82 3.19 -2.44 -8.77
CA ARG A 82 3.29 -2.46 -7.30
C ARG A 82 2.23 -1.58 -6.64
N ILE A 83 2.08 -0.35 -7.13
CA ILE A 83 1.09 0.62 -6.64
C ILE A 83 -0.33 0.03 -6.78
N LYS A 84 -0.67 -0.52 -7.95
CA LYS A 84 -1.98 -1.14 -8.20
C LYS A 84 -2.23 -2.33 -7.29
N ASN A 85 -1.30 -3.29 -7.23
CA ASN A 85 -1.45 -4.51 -6.45
C ASN A 85 -1.55 -4.25 -4.94
N ALA A 86 -0.87 -3.21 -4.44
CA ALA A 86 -0.93 -2.83 -3.03
C ALA A 86 -2.07 -1.86 -2.69
N HIS A 87 -2.87 -1.48 -3.70
CA HIS A 87 -3.95 -0.50 -3.62
C HIS A 87 -3.49 0.88 -3.11
N LEU A 88 -2.30 1.33 -3.49
CA LEU A 88 -1.71 2.59 -3.01
C LEU A 88 -2.23 3.78 -3.84
N SER A 89 -2.53 4.90 -3.20
CA SER A 89 -2.83 6.19 -3.83
C SER A 89 -2.16 7.29 -3.01
N LYS A 90 -2.48 8.58 -3.24
CA LYS A 90 -1.90 9.69 -2.45
C LYS A 90 -1.96 9.43 -0.95
N TYR A 91 -3.08 8.88 -0.50
CA TYR A 91 -3.25 8.31 0.83
C TYR A 91 -3.56 6.82 0.69
N PHE A 92 -2.92 5.98 1.50
CA PHE A 92 -2.96 4.53 1.32
C PHE A 92 -3.54 3.75 2.52
N ALA A 93 -4.31 4.43 3.38
CA ALA A 93 -5.25 3.82 4.33
C ALA A 93 -6.57 3.43 3.61
N THR A 94 -6.48 2.52 2.65
CA THR A 94 -7.61 2.08 1.83
C THR A 94 -8.22 0.80 2.40
N ASP A 95 -9.45 0.92 2.90
CA ASP A 95 -10.23 -0.23 3.37
C ASP A 95 -10.74 -1.04 2.17
N LEU A 96 -10.36 -2.32 2.09
CA LEU A 96 -10.73 -3.21 0.99
C LEU A 96 -12.00 -4.01 1.29
N THR A 97 -12.64 -3.79 2.45
CA THR A 97 -13.96 -4.37 2.75
C THR A 97 -15.09 -3.70 1.96
N PHE A 98 -14.85 -2.48 1.45
CA PHE A 98 -15.77 -1.76 0.58
C PHE A 98 -15.49 -2.05 -0.90
N SER A 99 -16.43 -2.72 -1.55
CA SER A 99 -16.33 -3.02 -2.98
C SER A 99 -16.69 -1.81 -3.85
N ALA A 100 -16.04 -1.73 -5.01
CA ALA A 100 -16.47 -0.83 -6.08
C ALA A 100 -17.89 -1.18 -6.58
N PRO A 101 -18.61 -0.22 -7.21
CA PRO A 101 -19.89 -0.52 -7.87
C PRO A 101 -19.74 -1.61 -8.95
N PRO A 102 -20.83 -2.29 -9.34
CA PRO A 102 -20.81 -3.23 -10.45
C PRO A 102 -20.21 -2.59 -11.70
N SER A 103 -19.23 -3.25 -12.33
CA SER A 103 -18.50 -2.71 -13.47
C SER A 103 -19.39 -2.28 -14.62
N GLY A 104 -18.97 -1.27 -15.38
CA GLY A 104 -19.65 -0.81 -16.59
C GLY A 104 -20.22 0.60 -16.51
N TYR A 105 -19.92 1.34 -15.44
CA TYR A 105 -20.33 2.73 -15.23
C TYR A 105 -19.36 3.75 -15.85
N ILE A 106 -19.80 5.00 -15.93
CA ILE A 106 -18.97 6.18 -16.21
C ILE A 106 -18.60 6.82 -14.89
N LEU A 107 -17.31 7.04 -14.66
CA LEU A 107 -16.81 7.65 -13.45
C LEU A 107 -16.68 9.16 -13.65
N VAL A 108 -17.36 9.95 -12.81
CA VAL A 108 -17.21 11.39 -12.72
C VAL A 108 -16.52 11.72 -11.39
N VAL A 109 -15.38 12.38 -11.44
CA VAL A 109 -14.57 12.62 -10.25
C VAL A 109 -14.91 13.98 -9.63
N ASP A 110 -15.37 13.96 -8.37
CA ASP A 110 -15.55 15.17 -7.56
C ASP A 110 -14.23 15.66 -6.97
N GLN A 111 -14.16 16.95 -6.61
CA GLN A 111 -13.02 17.56 -5.92
C GLN A 111 -13.52 18.50 -4.81
N LEU A 112 -12.63 18.83 -3.87
CA LEU A 112 -12.98 19.76 -2.79
C LEU A 112 -13.11 21.18 -3.32
N ARG A 113 -14.12 21.92 -2.85
CA ARG A 113 -14.21 23.36 -3.07
C ARG A 113 -12.99 24.04 -2.50
N ASP A 114 -12.48 25.04 -3.20
CA ASP A 114 -11.27 25.80 -2.87
C ASP A 114 -9.94 25.03 -2.94
N ASP A 115 -9.90 23.84 -3.56
CA ASP A 115 -8.64 23.17 -3.86
C ASP A 115 -7.76 24.06 -4.79
N ALA A 116 -6.45 24.10 -4.53
CA ALA A 116 -5.53 24.92 -5.30
C ALA A 116 -5.45 24.47 -6.78
N SER A 117 -5.53 23.16 -7.04
CA SER A 117 -5.55 22.60 -8.39
C SER A 117 -6.85 22.91 -9.15
N VAL A 118 -7.96 23.05 -8.43
CA VAL A 118 -9.25 23.48 -8.99
C VAL A 118 -9.17 24.95 -9.37
N LYS A 119 -8.69 25.82 -8.46
CA LYS A 119 -8.50 27.26 -8.73
C LYS A 119 -7.55 27.50 -9.90
N ALA A 120 -6.42 26.78 -9.93
CA ALA A 120 -5.44 26.88 -11.01
C ALA A 120 -5.98 26.43 -12.38
N SER A 121 -6.93 25.49 -12.38
CA SER A 121 -7.65 25.06 -13.58
C SER A 121 -8.87 25.93 -13.91
N LYS A 122 -9.05 27.08 -13.25
CA LYS A 122 -10.23 27.96 -13.35
C LYS A 122 -11.55 27.21 -13.08
N GLY A 123 -11.49 26.19 -12.22
CA GLY A 123 -12.59 25.33 -11.83
C GLY A 123 -13.66 26.06 -11.04
N GLU A 124 -14.80 26.28 -11.66
CA GLU A 124 -16.00 26.82 -11.02
C GLU A 124 -17.16 25.82 -11.10
N LYS A 125 -18.24 26.07 -10.36
CA LYS A 125 -19.40 25.16 -10.30
C LYS A 125 -19.97 24.84 -11.69
N TYR A 126 -19.93 25.80 -12.64
CA TYR A 126 -20.43 25.58 -13.99
C TYR A 126 -19.61 24.52 -14.76
N LEU A 127 -18.27 24.47 -14.60
CA LEU A 127 -17.42 23.48 -15.29
C LEU A 127 -17.68 22.06 -14.78
N PHE A 128 -17.94 21.89 -13.48
CA PHE A 128 -18.37 20.59 -12.95
C PHE A 128 -19.73 20.19 -13.55
N ARG A 129 -20.70 21.11 -13.62
CA ARG A 129 -21.99 20.82 -14.28
C ARG A 129 -21.83 20.48 -15.76
N GLU A 130 -20.96 21.17 -16.48
CA GLU A 130 -20.62 20.86 -17.88
C GLU A 130 -20.00 19.48 -18.01
N MET A 131 -19.06 19.12 -17.12
CA MET A 131 -18.44 17.81 -17.09
C MET A 131 -19.46 16.68 -16.87
N LEU A 132 -20.37 16.83 -15.91
CA LEU A 132 -21.46 15.86 -15.68
C LEU A 132 -22.40 15.81 -16.89
N SER A 133 -22.75 16.95 -17.47
CA SER A 133 -23.61 17.02 -18.66
C SER A 133 -22.98 16.36 -19.88
N ALA A 134 -21.66 16.52 -20.06
CA ALA A 134 -20.91 15.87 -21.13
C ALA A 134 -20.88 14.35 -20.94
N ALA A 135 -20.66 13.87 -19.71
CA ALA A 135 -20.72 12.45 -19.39
C ALA A 135 -22.11 11.87 -19.70
N LEU A 136 -23.19 12.56 -19.29
CA LEU A 136 -24.58 12.17 -19.60
C LEU A 136 -24.84 12.09 -21.10
N LYS A 137 -24.40 13.11 -21.86
CA LYS A 137 -24.60 13.19 -23.31
C LYS A 137 -23.82 12.13 -24.08
N ASN A 138 -22.56 11.90 -23.72
CA ASN A 138 -21.68 10.97 -24.43
C ASN A 138 -22.01 9.50 -24.10
N HIS A 139 -22.69 9.27 -22.97
CA HIS A 139 -23.00 7.94 -22.45
C HIS A 139 -24.47 7.86 -22.00
N PRO A 140 -25.45 7.88 -22.93
CA PRO A 140 -26.88 8.00 -22.62
C PRO A 140 -27.47 6.79 -21.88
N ASP A 141 -26.85 5.61 -21.97
CA ASP A 141 -27.41 4.36 -21.43
C ASP A 141 -26.61 3.76 -20.26
N GLN A 142 -25.48 4.37 -19.88
CA GLN A 142 -24.58 3.83 -18.86
C GLN A 142 -24.85 4.44 -17.48
N PRO A 143 -24.77 3.69 -16.37
CA PRO A 143 -24.79 4.29 -15.04
C PRO A 143 -23.65 5.31 -14.88
N ILE A 144 -23.91 6.42 -14.21
CA ILE A 144 -22.91 7.42 -13.84
C ILE A 144 -22.67 7.33 -12.34
N VAL A 145 -21.41 7.13 -11.98
CA VAL A 145 -20.95 7.13 -10.60
C VAL A 145 -20.12 8.38 -10.37
N ILE A 146 -20.61 9.25 -9.49
CA ILE A 146 -19.87 10.42 -9.02
C ILE A 146 -19.05 10.01 -7.80
N LYS A 147 -17.72 9.94 -7.96
CA LYS A 147 -16.84 9.60 -6.84
C LYS A 147 -16.56 10.82 -5.98
N THR A 148 -17.03 10.79 -4.74
CA THR A 148 -16.79 11.88 -3.79
C THR A 148 -15.37 11.84 -3.22
N HIS A 149 -14.84 13.00 -2.86
CA HIS A 149 -13.49 13.12 -2.30
C HIS A 149 -13.43 12.55 -0.86
N PRO A 150 -12.40 11.77 -0.48
CA PRO A 150 -12.27 11.17 0.85
C PRO A 150 -12.40 12.16 2.02
N GLU A 151 -11.83 13.36 1.90
CA GLU A 151 -11.97 14.40 2.95
C GLU A 151 -13.42 14.92 3.14
N LYS A 152 -14.30 14.82 2.12
CA LYS A 152 -15.73 15.15 2.27
C LYS A 152 -16.42 14.11 3.14
N ILE A 153 -16.13 12.82 2.92
CA ILE A 153 -16.63 11.69 3.70
C ILE A 153 -16.23 11.84 5.18
N LEU A 154 -15.03 12.38 5.44
CA LEU A 154 -14.52 12.68 6.77
C LEU A 154 -15.05 14.01 7.36
N GLY A 155 -15.99 14.68 6.69
CA GLY A 155 -16.65 15.90 7.17
C GLY A 155 -15.81 17.18 7.14
N ALA A 156 -14.65 17.18 6.48
CA ALA A 156 -13.71 18.31 6.56
C ALA A 156 -14.05 19.46 5.60
N ARG A 157 -14.49 19.15 4.36
CA ARG A 157 -14.75 20.14 3.29
C ARG A 157 -15.82 19.65 2.31
N ALA A 158 -16.64 20.57 1.80
CA ALA A 158 -17.66 20.27 0.78
C ALA A 158 -17.03 20.04 -0.61
N GLY A 159 -17.64 19.13 -1.38
CA GLY A 159 -17.35 18.89 -2.79
C GLY A 159 -18.14 19.81 -3.75
N TYR A 160 -17.96 19.61 -5.05
CA TYR A 160 -18.75 20.30 -6.08
C TYR A 160 -20.06 19.59 -6.39
N TYR A 161 -20.13 18.28 -6.15
CA TYR A 161 -21.34 17.48 -6.31
C TYR A 161 -22.02 17.11 -4.99
N GLY A 162 -23.35 17.09 -5.00
CA GLY A 162 -24.21 16.64 -3.92
C GLY A 162 -25.41 15.83 -4.43
N GLU A 163 -26.30 15.46 -3.53
CA GLU A 163 -27.53 14.71 -3.85
C GLU A 163 -28.40 15.46 -4.88
N GLU A 164 -28.30 16.79 -4.91
CA GLU A 164 -29.00 17.63 -5.88
C GLU A 164 -28.56 17.40 -7.34
N ASP A 165 -27.37 16.84 -7.57
CA ASP A 165 -26.85 16.55 -8.90
C ASP A 165 -27.24 15.14 -9.38
N CYS A 166 -27.80 14.30 -8.49
CA CYS A 166 -28.35 12.98 -8.83
C CYS A 166 -29.78 13.10 -9.40
N THR A 167 -29.94 13.89 -10.46
CA THR A 167 -31.25 14.25 -11.02
C THR A 167 -31.98 13.12 -11.74
N GLU A 168 -31.26 12.04 -12.08
CA GLU A 168 -31.78 10.86 -12.78
C GLU A 168 -31.37 9.59 -12.03
N ALA A 169 -32.20 8.54 -12.09
CA ALA A 169 -31.96 7.27 -11.37
C ALA A 169 -30.63 6.57 -11.73
N ARG A 170 -30.02 6.92 -12.86
CA ARG A 170 -28.75 6.37 -13.32
C ARG A 170 -27.52 7.09 -12.77
N ILE A 171 -27.70 8.20 -12.05
CA ILE A 171 -26.63 8.98 -11.41
C ILE A 171 -26.61 8.64 -9.93
N SER A 172 -25.45 8.24 -9.41
CA SER A 172 -25.28 7.97 -7.98
C SER A 172 -23.99 8.57 -7.42
N LEU A 173 -24.05 9.01 -6.17
CA LEU A 173 -22.87 9.36 -5.39
C LEU A 173 -22.24 8.09 -4.83
N TYR A 174 -20.91 7.96 -4.97
CA TYR A 174 -20.14 6.93 -4.29
C TYR A 174 -19.32 7.53 -3.15
N GLU A 175 -19.81 7.33 -1.93
CA GLU A 175 -19.29 7.96 -0.70
C GLU A 175 -18.56 6.99 0.23
N HIS A 176 -18.19 5.81 -0.27
CA HIS A 176 -17.43 4.83 0.51
C HIS A 176 -15.91 4.96 0.27
N PRO A 177 -15.08 4.59 1.26
CA PRO A 177 -13.64 4.46 1.08
C PRO A 177 -13.36 3.16 0.32
N CYS A 178 -13.13 3.25 -0.99
CA CYS A 178 -12.78 2.10 -1.81
C CYS A 178 -11.49 2.38 -2.56
N SER A 179 -10.82 1.31 -2.99
CA SER A 179 -9.61 1.40 -3.78
C SER A 179 -9.83 2.21 -5.05
N PRO A 180 -9.02 3.27 -5.27
CA PRO A 180 -9.02 3.99 -6.55
C PRO A 180 -8.86 3.05 -7.75
N TRP A 181 -8.05 1.99 -7.62
CA TRP A 181 -7.78 1.05 -8.69
C TRP A 181 -8.96 0.15 -9.02
N GLU A 182 -9.73 -0.28 -8.02
CA GLU A 182 -10.95 -1.06 -8.25
C GLU A 182 -12.04 -0.20 -8.88
N ILE A 183 -12.21 1.04 -8.39
CA ILE A 183 -13.15 2.00 -8.96
C ILE A 183 -12.78 2.36 -10.41
N LEU A 184 -11.50 2.53 -10.70
CA LEU A 184 -11.05 2.81 -12.06
C LEU A 184 -11.21 1.57 -12.96
N SER A 185 -10.89 0.38 -12.47
CA SER A 185 -11.03 -0.87 -13.24
C SER A 185 -12.50 -1.18 -13.59
N GLY A 186 -13.46 -0.78 -12.75
CA GLY A 186 -14.88 -0.94 -13.02
C GLY A 186 -15.47 0.08 -13.99
N ALA A 187 -14.77 1.19 -14.25
CA ALA A 187 -15.25 2.28 -15.10
C ALA A 187 -15.04 1.97 -16.60
N LYS A 188 -15.95 2.46 -17.46
CA LYS A 188 -15.79 2.47 -18.94
C LYS A 188 -15.14 3.76 -19.45
N ALA A 189 -15.36 4.87 -18.76
CA ALA A 189 -14.73 6.15 -19.03
C ALA A 189 -14.61 6.94 -17.73
N VAL A 190 -13.65 7.87 -17.70
CA VAL A 190 -13.34 8.69 -16.53
C VAL A 190 -13.35 10.16 -16.92
N TYR A 191 -14.14 10.96 -16.20
CA TYR A 191 -14.26 12.41 -16.36
C TYR A 191 -13.70 13.09 -15.12
N THR A 192 -12.82 14.07 -15.31
CA THR A 192 -12.22 14.82 -14.20
C THR A 192 -11.91 16.26 -14.58
N LEU A 193 -11.90 17.17 -13.60
CA LEU A 193 -11.39 18.52 -13.80
C LEU A 193 -9.85 18.52 -13.69
N SER A 194 -9.33 18.30 -12.49
CA SER A 194 -7.89 18.34 -12.22
C SER A 194 -7.42 17.39 -11.12
N SER A 195 -8.27 16.44 -10.72
CA SER A 195 -7.99 15.49 -9.63
C SER A 195 -6.79 14.62 -9.96
N GLN A 196 -5.96 14.27 -8.96
CA GLN A 196 -4.91 13.28 -9.16
C GLN A 196 -5.47 11.92 -9.64
N LEU A 197 -6.73 11.61 -9.35
CA LEU A 197 -7.38 10.38 -9.81
C LEU A 197 -7.42 10.27 -11.35
N GLY A 198 -7.34 11.38 -12.09
CA GLY A 198 -7.17 11.34 -13.55
C GLY A 198 -5.80 10.85 -14.00
N PHE A 199 -4.74 11.14 -13.24
CA PHE A 199 -3.42 10.55 -13.48
C PHE A 199 -3.45 9.04 -13.22
N GLU A 200 -4.07 8.62 -12.11
CA GLU A 200 -4.24 7.20 -11.78
C GLU A 200 -5.10 6.47 -12.84
N ALA A 201 -6.09 7.14 -13.44
CA ALA A 201 -6.87 6.62 -14.55
C ALA A 201 -6.00 6.29 -15.77
N ILE A 202 -5.05 7.18 -16.13
CA ILE A 202 -4.07 6.93 -17.20
C ILE A 202 -3.22 5.69 -16.89
N LEU A 203 -2.76 5.53 -15.64
CA LEU A 203 -1.97 4.36 -15.22
C LEU A 203 -2.80 3.06 -15.31
N CYS A 204 -4.10 3.15 -15.01
CA CYS A 204 -5.07 2.05 -15.14
C CYS A 204 -5.42 1.72 -16.61
N GLY A 205 -4.97 2.54 -17.58
CA GLY A 205 -5.19 2.32 -19.01
C GLY A 205 -6.36 3.11 -19.60
N HIS A 206 -7.00 3.99 -18.83
CA HIS A 206 -8.01 4.91 -19.35
C HIS A 206 -7.39 6.05 -20.15
N ARG A 207 -8.17 6.59 -21.09
CA ARG A 207 -7.93 7.91 -21.70
C ARG A 207 -8.93 8.90 -21.09
N PRO A 208 -8.64 9.52 -19.93
CA PRO A 208 -9.63 10.34 -19.23
C PRO A 208 -10.01 11.59 -20.02
N GLU A 209 -11.24 12.04 -19.84
CA GLU A 209 -11.75 13.33 -20.34
C GLU A 209 -11.51 14.42 -19.29
N ILE A 210 -10.65 15.38 -19.62
CA ILE A 210 -10.12 16.37 -18.68
C ILE A 210 -10.69 17.75 -18.99
N PHE A 211 -11.45 18.31 -18.05
CA PHE A 211 -12.07 19.63 -18.16
C PHE A 211 -11.19 20.78 -17.63
N GLY A 212 -10.14 20.45 -16.88
CA GLY A 212 -9.19 21.41 -16.34
C GLY A 212 -7.83 21.34 -17.03
N SER A 213 -6.78 21.66 -16.28
CA SER A 213 -5.40 21.66 -16.80
C SER A 213 -4.39 21.09 -15.80
N PRO A 214 -4.62 19.88 -15.25
CA PRO A 214 -3.70 19.24 -14.32
C PRO A 214 -2.37 18.90 -14.99
N PHE A 215 -1.35 18.56 -14.19
CA PHE A 215 0.01 18.28 -14.68
C PHE A 215 0.09 17.17 -15.74
N TYR A 216 -0.85 16.22 -15.73
CA TYR A 216 -0.90 15.06 -16.61
C TYR A 216 -1.70 15.28 -17.91
N ALA A 217 -2.34 16.44 -18.09
CA ALA A 217 -3.02 16.81 -19.34
C ALA A 217 -2.05 17.34 -20.40
N GLY A 218 -2.38 17.21 -21.68
CA GLY A 218 -1.59 17.76 -22.80
C GLY A 218 -0.42 16.89 -23.28
N TRP A 219 -0.29 15.66 -22.78
CA TRP A 219 0.81 14.73 -23.17
C TRP A 219 0.37 13.60 -24.11
N GLY A 220 -0.81 13.73 -24.73
CA GLY A 220 -1.36 12.73 -25.65
C GLY A 220 -2.07 11.54 -24.99
N LEU A 221 -2.17 11.51 -23.66
CA LEU A 221 -2.74 10.39 -22.86
C LEU A 221 -4.19 10.62 -22.40
N SER A 222 -4.79 11.74 -22.77
CA SER A 222 -6.13 12.18 -22.35
C SER A 222 -6.88 12.86 -23.48
N LYS A 223 -8.19 13.06 -23.30
CA LYS A 223 -8.98 13.98 -24.12
C LYS A 223 -9.13 15.28 -23.35
N ASP A 224 -8.38 16.30 -23.78
CA ASP A 224 -8.28 17.57 -23.06
C ASP A 224 -9.26 18.60 -23.64
N TYR A 225 -10.09 19.20 -22.80
CA TYR A 225 -11.01 20.28 -23.17
C TYR A 225 -10.35 21.66 -23.11
N VAL A 226 -9.20 21.76 -22.43
CA VAL A 226 -8.37 22.97 -22.41
C VAL A 226 -7.09 22.72 -23.20
N HIS A 227 -6.81 23.57 -24.18
CA HIS A 227 -5.62 23.47 -25.01
C HIS A 227 -4.39 24.08 -24.31
N LEU A 228 -3.33 23.29 -24.15
CA LEU A 228 -2.09 23.67 -23.46
C LEU A 228 -0.93 23.80 -24.45
N GLN A 229 -0.77 24.98 -25.08
CA GLN A 229 0.20 25.20 -26.17
C GLN A 229 1.67 24.87 -25.86
N ARG A 230 2.07 24.82 -24.58
CA ARG A 230 3.45 24.50 -24.19
C ARG A 230 3.71 22.99 -24.10
N ARG A 231 2.67 22.16 -24.05
CA ARG A 231 2.77 20.70 -23.92
C ARG A 231 2.54 20.07 -25.28
N ASN A 232 3.64 19.93 -26.04
CA ASN A 232 3.61 19.44 -27.42
C ASN A 232 4.24 18.06 -27.61
N ARG A 233 4.70 17.43 -26.52
CA ARG A 233 5.29 16.09 -26.55
C ARG A 233 4.20 15.04 -26.31
N THR A 234 4.25 13.93 -27.04
CA THR A 234 3.44 12.74 -26.73
C THR A 234 4.26 11.81 -25.85
N LEU A 235 3.67 11.35 -24.75
CA LEU A 235 4.29 10.45 -23.79
C LEU A 235 3.54 9.12 -23.73
N THR A 236 4.22 8.04 -23.37
CA THR A 236 3.56 6.84 -22.83
C THR A 236 3.22 7.04 -21.35
N LYS A 237 2.34 6.21 -20.79
CA LYS A 237 2.00 6.28 -19.36
C LYS A 237 3.22 5.97 -18.46
N GLU A 238 4.12 5.10 -18.91
CA GLU A 238 5.37 4.78 -18.22
C GLU A 238 6.32 5.99 -18.22
N GLN A 239 6.40 6.74 -19.32
CA GLN A 239 7.20 7.96 -19.40
C GLN A 239 6.65 9.06 -18.50
N LEU A 240 5.34 9.27 -18.52
CA LEU A 240 4.67 10.20 -17.61
C LEU A 240 4.90 9.82 -16.14
N PHE A 241 4.81 8.52 -15.82
CA PHE A 241 5.07 8.00 -14.48
C PHE A 241 6.53 8.19 -14.06
N LEU A 242 7.49 7.85 -14.94
CA LEU A 242 8.92 8.03 -14.71
C LEU A 242 9.23 9.49 -14.34
N GLY A 243 8.73 10.45 -15.13
CA GLY A 243 8.88 11.88 -14.84
C GLY A 243 8.21 12.29 -13.53
N ALA A 244 6.93 11.99 -13.37
CA ALA A 244 6.11 12.51 -12.26
C ALA A 244 6.37 11.85 -10.90
N MET A 245 6.72 10.56 -10.88
CA MET A 245 6.81 9.76 -9.64
C MET A 245 8.24 9.38 -9.26
N MET A 246 9.14 9.17 -10.23
CA MET A 246 10.49 8.70 -9.93
C MET A 246 11.54 9.83 -9.93
N LEU A 247 11.47 10.71 -10.92
CA LEU A 247 12.48 11.76 -11.11
C LEU A 247 12.15 13.07 -10.40
N TYR A 248 10.89 13.48 -10.45
CA TYR A 248 10.45 14.79 -9.96
C TYR A 248 10.40 14.90 -8.42
N PRO A 249 9.78 13.97 -7.67
CA PRO A 249 9.69 14.08 -6.21
C PRO A 249 11.04 13.81 -5.53
N LYS A 250 11.23 14.41 -4.35
CA LYS A 250 12.30 14.01 -3.42
C LYS A 250 11.72 13.07 -2.38
N TRP A 251 12.08 11.80 -2.50
CA TRP A 251 11.65 10.72 -1.62
C TRP A 251 12.57 10.61 -0.40
N TYR A 252 11.97 10.28 0.75
CA TYR A 252 12.65 10.20 2.04
C TYR A 252 12.28 8.90 2.77
N ASP A 253 13.30 8.22 3.29
CA ASP A 253 13.17 7.05 4.15
C ASP A 253 13.24 7.50 5.63
N PRO A 254 12.10 7.52 6.36
CA PRO A 254 12.07 7.92 7.76
C PRO A 254 12.69 6.89 8.71
N PHE A 255 12.99 5.67 8.25
CA PHE A 255 13.59 4.62 9.08
C PHE A 255 15.12 4.64 9.05
N SER A 256 15.70 5.10 7.94
CA SER A 256 17.15 5.23 7.78
C SER A 256 17.63 6.69 7.76
N ASP A 257 16.72 7.66 7.91
CA ASP A 257 16.98 9.10 7.88
C ASP A 257 17.81 9.55 6.68
N ARG A 258 17.32 9.26 5.46
CA ARG A 258 18.00 9.65 4.21
C ARG A 258 17.04 9.82 3.05
N LEU A 259 17.52 10.48 1.99
CA LEU A 259 16.86 10.41 0.69
C LEU A 259 16.90 8.98 0.14
N CYS A 260 15.85 8.60 -0.57
CA CYS A 260 15.68 7.24 -1.08
C CYS A 260 15.04 7.24 -2.47
N SER A 261 14.89 6.06 -3.04
CA SER A 261 14.16 5.84 -4.30
C SER A 261 12.64 5.69 -4.08
N LEU A 262 11.86 5.83 -5.14
CA LEU A 262 10.41 5.53 -5.09
C LEU A 262 10.18 4.08 -4.65
N GLU A 263 10.99 3.14 -5.11
CA GLU A 263 10.87 1.71 -4.83
C GLU A 263 11.01 1.37 -3.35
N GLU A 264 11.83 2.14 -2.63
CA GLU A 264 11.97 2.07 -1.17
C GLU A 264 10.72 2.65 -0.49
N VAL A 265 10.22 3.79 -0.95
CA VAL A 265 8.94 4.38 -0.47
C VAL A 265 7.77 3.42 -0.70
N LEU A 266 7.70 2.76 -1.85
CA LEU A 266 6.69 1.75 -2.13
C LEU A 266 6.78 0.58 -1.16
N SER A 267 7.99 0.16 -0.78
CA SER A 267 8.18 -0.92 0.21
C SER A 267 7.66 -0.51 1.60
N ILE A 268 7.86 0.76 1.97
CA ILE A 268 7.31 1.35 3.20
C ILE A 268 5.78 1.43 3.13
N ALA A 269 5.23 1.98 2.06
CA ALA A 269 3.80 2.17 1.87
C ALA A 269 3.05 0.84 1.81
N GLU A 270 3.60 -0.18 1.11
CA GLU A 270 3.08 -1.55 1.10
C GLU A 270 2.97 -2.12 2.52
N ALA A 271 4.03 -1.99 3.32
CA ALA A 271 4.07 -2.52 4.68
C ALA A 271 3.10 -1.80 5.61
N GLN A 272 3.06 -0.45 5.56
CA GLN A 272 2.16 0.36 6.37
C GLN A 272 0.69 0.15 5.98
N SER A 273 0.38 0.10 4.68
CA SER A 273 -0.98 -0.12 4.19
C SER A 273 -1.49 -1.51 4.59
N ARG A 274 -0.67 -2.55 4.43
CA ARG A 274 -1.01 -3.90 4.91
C ARG A 274 -1.23 -3.93 6.42
N SER A 275 -0.30 -3.38 7.20
CA SER A 275 -0.41 -3.35 8.66
C SER A 275 -1.67 -2.62 9.12
N TRP A 276 -2.01 -1.50 8.50
CA TRP A 276 -3.26 -0.80 8.78
C TRP A 276 -4.49 -1.64 8.45
N ARG A 277 -4.54 -2.25 7.25
CA ARG A 277 -5.68 -3.10 6.85
C ARG A 277 -5.90 -4.27 7.80
N GLU A 278 -4.83 -4.93 8.22
CA GLU A 278 -4.90 -6.07 9.16
C GLU A 278 -5.31 -5.63 10.58
N ASP A 279 -5.05 -4.39 10.99
CA ASP A 279 -5.11 -4.00 12.40
C ASP A 279 -6.20 -2.98 12.77
N HIS A 280 -6.71 -2.21 11.80
CA HIS A 280 -7.55 -1.04 12.08
C HIS A 280 -8.93 -1.35 12.69
N HIS A 281 -9.47 -2.54 12.48
CA HIS A 281 -10.70 -2.98 13.17
C HIS A 281 -10.46 -3.36 14.65
N GLY A 282 -9.20 -3.48 15.08
CA GLY A 282 -8.82 -3.97 16.39
C GLY A 282 -8.86 -5.49 16.48
N TRP A 283 -8.62 -6.01 17.69
CA TRP A 283 -8.37 -7.43 17.89
C TRP A 283 -8.94 -7.96 19.19
N ARG A 284 -9.49 -9.16 19.11
CA ARG A 284 -9.82 -10.01 20.26
C ARG A 284 -8.75 -11.09 20.41
N ALA A 285 -7.85 -10.95 21.38
CA ALA A 285 -6.68 -11.80 21.54
C ALA A 285 -6.84 -12.81 22.67
N GLN A 286 -6.90 -14.10 22.31
CA GLN A 286 -7.04 -15.21 23.24
C GLN A 286 -5.72 -15.96 23.43
N ASN A 287 -5.55 -16.63 24.58
CA ASN A 287 -4.40 -17.48 24.86
C ASN A 287 -3.03 -16.75 24.78
N ILE A 288 -3.02 -15.42 24.94
CA ILE A 288 -1.78 -14.63 24.98
C ILE A 288 -1.31 -14.50 26.44
N ARG A 289 -0.18 -15.15 26.75
CA ARG A 289 0.46 -15.05 28.08
C ARG A 289 0.71 -13.59 28.47
N LEU A 290 0.51 -13.26 29.75
CA LEU A 290 0.61 -11.88 30.27
C LEU A 290 1.87 -11.15 29.84
N TRP A 291 3.04 -11.81 29.94
CA TRP A 291 4.32 -11.20 29.57
C TRP A 291 4.44 -10.87 28.08
N LYS A 292 3.72 -11.59 27.19
CA LYS A 292 3.71 -11.32 25.74
C LYS A 292 2.81 -10.13 25.37
N ARG A 293 1.87 -9.74 26.22
CA ARG A 293 0.84 -8.72 25.90
C ARG A 293 1.43 -7.35 25.54
N LYS A 294 2.52 -6.94 26.19
CA LYS A 294 3.22 -5.68 25.87
C LYS A 294 3.77 -5.70 24.45
N THR A 295 4.45 -6.78 24.06
CA THR A 295 4.99 -6.95 22.71
C THR A 295 3.88 -7.16 21.68
N PHE A 296 2.80 -7.88 22.02
CA PHE A 296 1.64 -8.00 21.13
C PHE A 296 1.05 -6.63 20.79
N ARG A 297 0.99 -5.72 21.77
CA ARG A 297 0.55 -4.33 21.54
C ARG A 297 1.49 -3.50 20.64
N SER A 298 2.72 -3.94 20.37
CA SER A 298 3.60 -3.26 19.40
C SER A 298 3.46 -3.82 17.98
N PHE A 299 3.02 -5.07 17.83
CA PHE A 299 2.71 -5.68 16.52
C PHE A 299 1.29 -5.37 16.08
N PHE A 300 0.36 -5.44 17.03
CA PHE A 300 -1.07 -5.26 16.86
C PHE A 300 -1.56 -4.14 17.77
N GLY A 301 -2.69 -3.55 17.43
CA GLY A 301 -3.31 -2.48 18.17
C GLY A 301 -2.67 -1.10 17.98
N GLN A 302 -1.98 -0.90 16.85
CA GLN A 302 -1.43 0.39 16.41
C GLN A 302 -2.53 1.29 15.81
N TYR A 303 -3.57 0.67 15.27
CA TYR A 303 -4.67 1.36 14.60
C TYR A 303 -6.04 1.03 15.20
N GLY A 304 -6.22 -0.18 15.74
CA GLY A 304 -7.41 -0.59 16.48
C GLY A 304 -7.11 -0.97 17.93
N ARG A 305 -8.13 -1.14 18.78
CA ARG A 305 -7.92 -1.59 20.17
C ARG A 305 -7.70 -3.11 20.22
N ILE A 306 -6.76 -3.58 21.04
CA ILE A 306 -6.60 -5.00 21.37
C ILE A 306 -7.17 -5.33 22.75
N ASP A 307 -8.12 -6.26 22.78
CA ASP A 307 -8.74 -6.80 23.98
C ASP A 307 -8.23 -8.22 24.24
N PHE A 308 -7.58 -8.41 25.38
CA PHE A 308 -7.04 -9.72 25.78
C PHE A 308 -8.03 -10.46 26.67
N SER A 309 -8.37 -11.70 26.32
CA SER A 309 -9.17 -12.58 27.17
C SER A 309 -8.50 -13.94 27.37
N ASN A 310 -8.82 -14.59 28.50
CA ASN A 310 -8.30 -15.91 28.83
C ASN A 310 -9.28 -17.03 28.43
N ALA A 311 -10.57 -16.74 28.23
CA ALA A 311 -11.58 -17.71 27.78
C ALA A 311 -12.61 -17.09 26.80
N PRO A 312 -13.18 -17.87 25.88
CA PRO A 312 -14.24 -17.42 24.97
C PRO A 312 -15.51 -16.92 25.69
N LYS A 313 -15.80 -17.46 26.89
CA LYS A 313 -17.00 -17.14 27.68
C LYS A 313 -16.95 -15.77 28.35
N ASP A 314 -15.78 -15.15 28.42
CA ASP A 314 -15.56 -13.85 29.09
C ASP A 314 -15.70 -12.67 28.11
N MET A 315 -16.12 -12.92 26.88
CA MET A 315 -16.25 -11.90 25.84
C MET A 315 -17.68 -11.36 25.81
N PRO A 316 -17.89 -10.02 25.83
CA PRO A 316 -19.21 -9.45 25.59
C PRO A 316 -19.73 -9.84 24.21
N GLU A 317 -21.06 -9.84 24.05
CA GLU A 317 -21.74 -10.23 22.81
C GLU A 317 -21.13 -9.55 21.57
N VAL A 318 -21.06 -10.36 20.52
CA VAL A 318 -20.32 -10.14 19.29
C VAL A 318 -20.68 -8.78 18.66
N SER A 319 -19.78 -7.80 18.72
CA SER A 319 -19.67 -6.88 17.59
C SER A 319 -19.03 -7.66 16.44
N ASN A 320 -19.74 -7.81 15.33
CA ASN A 320 -19.36 -8.59 14.14
C ASN A 320 -18.12 -8.07 13.39
N ILE A 321 -17.37 -7.13 13.97
CA ILE A 321 -16.34 -6.35 13.27
C ILE A 321 -14.92 -6.71 13.73
N GLN A 322 -14.72 -7.13 14.99
CA GLN A 322 -13.37 -7.41 15.51
C GLN A 322 -12.92 -8.86 15.23
N PRO A 323 -11.84 -9.08 14.47
CA PRO A 323 -11.27 -10.41 14.29
C PRO A 323 -10.72 -10.98 15.60
N VAL A 324 -10.78 -12.31 15.71
CA VAL A 324 -10.24 -13.07 16.85
C VAL A 324 -8.89 -13.65 16.48
N MET A 325 -7.89 -13.46 17.36
CA MET A 325 -6.59 -14.11 17.24
C MET A 325 -6.30 -15.02 18.43
N SER A 326 -5.47 -16.05 18.23
CA SER A 326 -5.04 -16.97 19.27
C SER A 326 -3.58 -17.39 19.11
N TRP A 327 -2.82 -17.49 20.22
CA TRP A 327 -1.46 -18.04 20.18
C TRP A 327 -1.47 -19.56 19.98
N GLY A 328 -0.82 -20.03 18.92
CA GLY A 328 -0.64 -21.45 18.61
C GLY A 328 -1.95 -22.20 18.29
N GLY A 329 -1.83 -23.50 18.00
CA GLY A 329 -2.96 -24.35 17.58
C GLY A 329 -3.81 -24.97 18.69
N LYS A 330 -3.79 -24.46 19.94
CA LYS A 330 -4.46 -25.07 21.10
C LYS A 330 -5.94 -24.70 21.27
N THR A 331 -6.47 -23.80 20.47
CA THR A 331 -7.89 -23.43 20.46
C THR A 331 -8.71 -24.43 19.64
N GLU A 332 -9.81 -24.93 20.22
CA GLU A 332 -10.69 -25.91 19.58
C GLU A 332 -11.26 -25.38 18.25
N HIS A 333 -11.35 -26.28 17.28
CA HIS A 333 -11.64 -26.02 15.86
C HIS A 333 -13.06 -25.49 15.55
N SER A 334 -13.90 -25.27 16.56
CA SER A 334 -15.32 -24.91 16.40
C SER A 334 -15.58 -23.43 16.17
N GLN A 335 -14.58 -22.56 16.37
CA GLN A 335 -14.69 -21.13 16.06
C GLN A 335 -14.21 -20.87 14.62
N GLN A 336 -15.16 -20.75 13.69
CA GLN A 336 -14.88 -20.19 12.36
C GLN A 336 -14.25 -18.79 12.52
N ASN A 337 -13.26 -18.46 11.68
CA ASN A 337 -12.60 -17.15 11.61
C ASN A 337 -11.62 -16.78 12.76
N ILE A 338 -10.90 -17.75 13.35
CA ILE A 338 -9.74 -17.45 14.22
C ILE A 338 -8.45 -17.33 13.40
N ILE A 339 -7.73 -16.23 13.61
CA ILE A 339 -6.35 -16.02 13.14
C ILE A 339 -5.36 -16.63 14.13
N ARG A 340 -4.56 -17.59 13.67
CA ARG A 340 -3.53 -18.27 14.47
C ARG A 340 -2.24 -17.49 14.42
N VAL A 341 -1.68 -17.20 15.58
CA VAL A 341 -0.43 -16.43 15.72
C VAL A 341 0.68 -17.30 16.27
N GLU A 342 1.86 -17.22 15.66
CA GLU A 342 3.07 -17.95 16.05
C GLU A 342 4.32 -17.07 15.89
N ASP A 343 5.44 -17.50 16.48
CA ASP A 343 6.74 -16.88 16.22
C ASP A 343 7.11 -16.95 14.72
N GLY A 344 7.62 -15.84 14.18
CA GLY A 344 8.11 -15.81 12.81
C GLY A 344 9.44 -16.54 12.60
N PHE A 345 9.80 -16.76 11.34
CA PHE A 345 11.03 -17.46 10.96
C PHE A 345 12.30 -16.71 11.38
N LEU A 346 12.25 -15.38 11.43
CA LEU A 346 13.26 -14.52 12.05
C LEU A 346 12.70 -13.95 13.35
N ARG A 347 13.12 -14.50 14.48
CA ARG A 347 12.43 -14.27 15.75
C ARG A 347 13.11 -13.22 16.61
N SER A 348 14.39 -13.35 16.95
CA SER A 348 14.99 -12.50 17.99
C SER A 348 16.51 -12.57 18.02
N ARG A 349 17.15 -11.75 18.88
CA ARG A 349 18.54 -11.94 19.35
C ARG A 349 18.51 -12.49 20.78
N GLY A 350 18.35 -13.81 20.91
CA GLY A 350 18.11 -14.53 22.15
C GLY A 350 16.85 -15.40 22.11
N LEU A 351 16.66 -16.23 23.13
CA LEU A 351 15.58 -17.21 23.21
C LEU A 351 14.34 -16.68 23.96
N GLY A 352 13.18 -17.25 23.65
CA GLY A 352 11.90 -16.90 24.27
C GLY A 352 11.78 -17.32 25.72
N GLU A 353 12.50 -18.36 26.13
CA GLU A 353 12.64 -18.78 27.52
C GLU A 353 13.24 -17.67 28.40
N ASN A 354 14.10 -16.83 27.81
CA ASN A 354 14.69 -15.66 28.46
C ASN A 354 13.81 -14.41 28.34
N LEU A 355 12.53 -14.57 28.00
CA LEU A 355 11.54 -13.52 27.80
C LEU A 355 11.95 -12.47 26.75
N VAL A 356 12.82 -12.85 25.80
CA VAL A 356 13.22 -11.98 24.69
C VAL A 356 12.03 -11.82 23.73
N PRO A 357 11.59 -10.59 23.45
CA PRO A 357 10.45 -10.33 22.58
C PRO A 357 10.75 -10.72 21.12
N PRO A 358 9.76 -11.23 20.38
CA PRO A 358 9.90 -11.48 18.95
C PRO A 358 10.02 -10.18 18.15
N LEU A 359 10.72 -10.26 17.01
CA LEU A 359 10.90 -9.25 15.97
C LEU A 359 9.95 -9.48 14.79
N SER A 360 9.42 -10.70 14.64
CA SER A 360 8.36 -11.01 13.69
C SER A 360 7.41 -12.07 14.23
N LEU A 361 6.17 -12.01 13.76
CA LEU A 361 5.10 -12.95 14.05
C LEU A 361 4.50 -13.44 12.73
N ILE A 362 3.99 -14.67 12.73
CA ILE A 362 3.16 -15.21 11.67
C ILE A 362 1.70 -15.08 12.11
N SER A 363 0.84 -14.57 11.23
CA SER A 363 -0.61 -14.58 11.36
C SER A 363 -1.21 -15.41 10.22
N ASP A 364 -1.96 -16.46 10.56
CA ASP A 364 -2.54 -17.38 9.58
C ASP A 364 -4.04 -17.53 9.82
N ASP A 365 -4.84 -17.13 8.84
CA ASP A 365 -6.30 -17.17 8.85
C ASP A 365 -6.89 -18.48 8.30
N LEU A 366 -6.06 -19.37 7.72
CA LEU A 366 -6.49 -20.67 7.21
C LEU A 366 -6.11 -21.80 8.19
N GLY A 367 -4.84 -21.91 8.52
CA GLY A 367 -4.27 -23.01 9.29
C GLY A 367 -2.78 -22.82 9.51
N ILE A 368 -2.28 -23.07 10.72
CA ILE A 368 -0.87 -22.80 11.02
C ILE A 368 0.06 -23.76 10.26
N TYR A 369 1.11 -23.23 9.64
CA TYR A 369 1.95 -23.93 8.65
C TYR A 369 2.59 -25.27 9.08
N TYR A 370 2.70 -25.55 10.38
CA TYR A 370 3.25 -26.81 10.88
C TYR A 370 2.21 -27.93 11.01
N ASP A 371 0.94 -27.64 10.75
CA ASP A 371 -0.17 -28.60 10.80
C ASP A 371 -0.60 -28.98 9.38
N PRO A 372 -0.09 -30.09 8.82
CA PRO A 372 -0.36 -30.47 7.43
C PRO A 372 -1.78 -31.03 7.21
N THR A 373 -2.62 -31.09 8.25
CA THR A 373 -3.99 -31.63 8.14
C THR A 373 -4.96 -30.68 7.43
N ARG A 374 -4.51 -29.45 7.14
CA ARG A 374 -5.30 -28.40 6.47
C ARG A 374 -4.37 -27.44 5.72
N PRO A 375 -4.89 -26.70 4.73
CA PRO A 375 -4.13 -25.65 4.08
C PRO A 375 -3.74 -24.51 5.03
N SER A 376 -2.61 -23.89 4.76
CA SER A 376 -2.08 -22.71 5.44
C SER A 376 -2.01 -21.50 4.50
N ARG A 377 -2.03 -20.30 5.08
CA ARG A 377 -1.79 -19.06 4.32
C ARG A 377 -0.42 -19.06 3.66
N LEU A 378 0.58 -19.67 4.29
CA LEU A 378 1.92 -19.83 3.72
C LEU A 378 1.90 -20.64 2.42
N GLU A 379 1.22 -21.79 2.38
CA GLU A 379 1.09 -22.61 1.17
C GLU A 379 0.37 -21.85 0.06
N MET A 380 -0.72 -21.14 0.39
CA MET A 380 -1.43 -20.30 -0.57
C MET A 380 -0.53 -19.21 -1.15
N LEU A 381 0.31 -18.56 -0.32
CA LEU A 381 1.26 -17.55 -0.79
C LEU A 381 2.30 -18.14 -1.74
N ILE A 382 2.84 -19.32 -1.45
CA ILE A 382 3.79 -20.03 -2.31
C ILE A 382 3.13 -20.38 -3.65
N MET A 383 1.93 -20.93 -3.63
CA MET A 383 1.20 -21.33 -4.85
C MET A 383 0.83 -20.13 -5.72
N GLN A 384 0.37 -19.03 -5.12
CA GLN A 384 -0.02 -17.81 -5.83
C GLN A 384 1.17 -17.11 -6.51
N HIS A 385 2.39 -17.31 -6.00
CA HIS A 385 3.60 -16.64 -6.48
C HIS A 385 4.58 -17.60 -7.16
N LYS A 386 4.03 -18.57 -7.91
CA LYS A 386 4.84 -19.48 -8.74
C LYS A 386 5.67 -18.71 -9.76
N ASP A 387 5.08 -17.72 -10.39
CA ASP A 387 5.72 -16.87 -11.39
C ASP A 387 5.93 -15.46 -10.80
N LEU A 388 7.17 -15.19 -10.39
CA LEU A 388 7.57 -13.89 -9.86
C LEU A 388 7.89 -12.92 -11.00
N ARG A 389 7.38 -11.68 -10.89
CA ARG A 389 7.89 -10.57 -11.68
C ARG A 389 9.36 -10.31 -11.36
N ASP A 390 10.07 -9.67 -12.28
CA ASP A 390 11.51 -9.43 -12.11
C ASP A 390 11.84 -8.57 -10.88
N ASP A 391 11.00 -7.58 -10.55
CA ASP A 391 11.14 -6.78 -9.32
C ASP A 391 11.02 -7.63 -8.05
N GLN A 392 10.08 -8.58 -8.05
CA GLN A 392 9.88 -9.49 -6.92
C GLN A 392 11.03 -10.48 -6.81
N ARG A 393 11.49 -11.05 -7.93
CA ARG A 393 12.64 -11.96 -7.96
C ARG A 393 13.90 -11.28 -7.43
N GLN A 394 14.18 -10.05 -7.89
CA GLN A 394 15.34 -9.30 -7.43
C GLN A 394 15.25 -8.98 -5.93
N ARG A 395 14.07 -8.60 -5.44
CA ARG A 395 13.83 -8.38 -4.00
C ARG A 395 14.10 -9.64 -3.18
N VAL A 396 13.63 -10.81 -3.63
CA VAL A 396 13.87 -12.09 -2.96
C VAL A 396 15.37 -12.40 -2.89
N LEU A 397 16.09 -12.29 -4.02
CA LEU A 397 17.54 -12.53 -4.07
C LEU A 397 18.30 -11.58 -3.13
N ASN A 398 17.94 -10.30 -3.11
CA ASN A 398 18.55 -9.32 -2.22
C ASN A 398 18.32 -9.66 -0.73
N VAL A 399 17.13 -10.14 -0.37
CA VAL A 399 16.84 -10.56 1.02
C VAL A 399 17.63 -11.82 1.39
N ILE A 400 17.67 -12.81 0.51
CA ILE A 400 18.46 -14.05 0.72
C ILE A 400 19.94 -13.71 0.93
N ASP A 401 20.51 -12.89 0.05
CA ASP A 401 21.90 -12.46 0.15
C ASP A 401 22.19 -11.73 1.47
N ARG A 402 21.31 -10.81 1.89
CA ARG A 402 21.44 -10.11 3.18
C ARG A 402 21.37 -11.05 4.38
N VAL A 403 20.45 -12.03 4.36
CA VAL A 403 20.33 -13.03 5.44
C VAL A 403 21.57 -13.90 5.52
N ILE A 404 22.08 -14.37 4.38
CA ILE A 404 23.27 -15.23 4.31
C ILE A 404 24.53 -14.46 4.73
N ARG A 405 24.79 -13.29 4.12
CA ARG A 405 25.98 -12.47 4.43
C ARG A 405 25.96 -11.96 5.88
N GLY A 406 24.79 -11.67 6.41
CA GLY A 406 24.62 -11.29 7.81
C GLY A 406 24.68 -12.45 8.80
N ALA A 407 24.80 -13.70 8.33
CA ALA A 407 24.70 -14.91 9.14
C ALA A 407 23.47 -14.91 10.08
N VAL A 408 22.35 -14.35 9.59
CA VAL A 408 21.15 -14.15 10.40
C VAL A 408 20.46 -15.50 10.61
N THR A 409 20.20 -15.86 11.86
CA THR A 409 19.48 -17.08 12.24
C THR A 409 18.19 -16.73 12.98
N LYS A 410 17.31 -17.71 13.21
CA LYS A 410 16.02 -17.49 13.90
C LYS A 410 16.19 -16.77 15.25
N TYR A 411 17.24 -17.10 16.00
CA TYR A 411 17.48 -16.58 17.35
C TYR A 411 18.76 -15.74 17.49
N ASN A 412 19.56 -15.61 16.42
CA ASN A 412 20.83 -14.87 16.39
C ASN A 412 21.71 -15.10 17.63
N LEU A 413 21.83 -16.38 18.03
CA LEU A 413 22.63 -16.77 19.18
C LEU A 413 24.11 -16.62 18.85
N SER A 414 24.88 -16.11 19.82
CA SER A 414 26.34 -16.09 19.74
C SER A 414 26.90 -17.49 19.97
N GLY A 415 27.89 -17.88 19.19
CA GLY A 415 28.60 -19.14 19.36
C GLY A 415 29.54 -19.37 18.19
N ASN A 416 30.68 -19.99 18.46
CA ASN A 416 31.57 -20.45 17.39
C ASN A 416 31.06 -21.79 16.88
N CYS A 417 31.24 -22.04 15.58
CA CYS A 417 31.04 -23.37 15.04
C CYS A 417 32.01 -24.34 15.77
N PRO A 418 31.51 -25.43 16.37
CA PRO A 418 32.40 -26.40 16.99
C PRO A 418 33.31 -27.05 15.93
N ASN A 419 34.42 -27.64 16.36
CA ASN A 419 35.29 -28.40 15.46
C ASN A 419 34.47 -29.55 14.82
N LEU A 420 34.24 -29.45 13.52
CA LEU A 420 33.50 -30.44 12.75
C LEU A 420 34.45 -31.53 12.24
N PRO A 421 34.04 -32.82 12.22
CA PRO A 421 34.85 -33.92 11.69
C PRO A 421 35.34 -33.65 10.27
N GLU A 422 36.54 -34.08 9.89
CA GLU A 422 37.01 -33.93 8.51
C GLU A 422 36.25 -34.85 7.54
N GLY A 423 36.23 -34.48 6.25
CA GLY A 423 35.60 -35.28 5.19
C GLY A 423 34.11 -35.01 4.97
N HIS A 424 33.41 -36.00 4.40
CA HIS A 424 31.98 -35.90 4.08
C HIS A 424 31.14 -35.86 5.36
N ARG A 425 30.18 -34.92 5.42
CA ARG A 425 29.38 -34.66 6.62
C ARG A 425 27.91 -34.76 6.31
N ILE A 426 27.17 -35.39 7.21
CA ILE A 426 25.70 -35.38 7.22
C ILE A 426 25.25 -34.62 8.45
N LEU A 427 24.63 -33.45 8.25
CA LEU A 427 24.05 -32.66 9.33
C LEU A 427 22.64 -33.17 9.62
N VAL A 428 22.39 -33.57 10.87
CA VAL A 428 21.06 -33.94 11.36
C VAL A 428 20.63 -32.93 12.43
N PRO A 429 19.79 -31.93 12.08
CA PRO A 429 19.31 -30.96 13.06
C PRO A 429 18.37 -31.64 14.07
N GLY A 430 18.70 -31.53 15.36
CA GLY A 430 17.83 -32.01 16.43
C GLY A 430 16.51 -31.24 16.49
N GLN A 431 15.47 -31.91 16.98
CA GLN A 431 14.11 -31.39 17.14
C GLN A 431 13.67 -31.47 18.61
N VAL A 432 12.72 -30.62 18.97
CA VAL A 432 12.03 -30.69 20.26
C VAL A 432 10.86 -31.67 20.09
N GLU A 433 10.93 -32.84 20.73
CA GLU A 433 10.06 -33.98 20.43
C GLU A 433 8.58 -33.74 20.78
N ASP A 434 8.30 -32.87 21.74
CA ASP A 434 6.96 -32.44 22.14
C ASP A 434 6.47 -31.18 21.40
N ASP A 435 7.23 -30.67 20.43
CA ASP A 435 6.83 -29.53 19.62
C ASP A 435 5.61 -29.87 18.73
N ALA A 436 4.72 -28.90 18.55
CA ALA A 436 3.51 -29.09 17.78
C ALA A 436 3.79 -29.50 16.32
N SER A 437 4.90 -29.05 15.74
CA SER A 437 5.32 -29.44 14.40
C SER A 437 5.71 -30.92 14.30
N ILE A 438 6.28 -31.51 15.36
CA ILE A 438 6.57 -32.95 15.41
C ILE A 438 5.29 -33.74 15.63
N LEU A 439 4.48 -33.34 16.61
CA LEU A 439 3.24 -34.03 16.96
C LEU A 439 2.24 -34.06 15.80
N LYS A 440 2.18 -33.01 14.98
CA LYS A 440 1.24 -32.88 13.86
C LYS A 440 1.86 -33.20 12.50
N GLY A 441 3.12 -32.83 12.29
CA GLY A 441 3.80 -32.93 11.00
C GLY A 441 4.49 -34.27 10.74
N THR A 442 4.58 -35.16 11.74
CA THR A 442 5.26 -36.44 11.59
C THR A 442 4.39 -37.63 12.03
N ASP A 443 4.46 -38.71 11.25
CA ASP A 443 3.74 -39.96 11.51
C ASP A 443 4.68 -41.04 12.09
N ARG A 444 5.82 -41.29 11.42
CA ARG A 444 6.70 -42.45 11.66
C ARG A 444 7.92 -42.15 12.53
N ILE A 445 8.54 -40.99 12.35
CA ILE A 445 9.77 -40.59 13.06
C ILE A 445 9.46 -39.38 13.92
N ARG A 446 9.31 -39.59 15.23
CA ARG A 446 8.92 -38.57 16.21
C ARG A 446 10.00 -38.24 17.24
N THR A 447 11.09 -38.99 17.24
CA THR A 447 12.18 -38.82 18.21
C THR A 447 13.52 -38.62 17.50
N ASN A 448 14.42 -37.89 18.14
CA ASN A 448 15.76 -37.63 17.61
C ASN A 448 16.55 -38.93 17.43
N ILE A 449 16.38 -39.88 18.35
CA ILE A 449 17.06 -41.17 18.25
C ILE A 449 16.55 -42.00 17.07
N ALA A 450 15.25 -41.98 16.79
CA ALA A 450 14.68 -42.65 15.62
C ALA A 450 15.18 -42.00 14.32
N LEU A 451 15.26 -40.67 14.28
CA LEU A 451 15.80 -39.92 13.15
C LEU A 451 17.27 -40.30 12.89
N LEU A 452 18.11 -40.31 13.93
CA LEU A 452 19.53 -40.68 13.81
C LEU A 452 19.72 -42.13 13.35
N LYS A 453 18.91 -43.07 13.87
CA LYS A 453 18.93 -44.47 13.43
C LYS A 453 18.60 -44.59 11.95
N GLU A 454 17.57 -43.88 11.48
CA GLU A 454 17.17 -43.92 10.07
C GLU A 454 18.20 -43.26 9.15
N VAL A 455 18.79 -42.12 9.56
CA VAL A 455 19.87 -41.47 8.80
C VAL A 455 21.05 -42.41 8.66
N ARG A 456 21.52 -43.04 9.74
CA ARG A 456 22.61 -44.02 9.70
C ARG A 456 22.28 -45.24 8.84
N ARG A 457 21.03 -45.69 8.85
CA ARG A 457 20.60 -46.82 7.99
C ARG A 457 20.66 -46.45 6.50
N ARG A 458 20.33 -45.20 6.13
CA ARG A 458 20.38 -44.70 4.74
C ARG A 458 21.78 -44.28 4.30
N HIS A 459 22.64 -43.94 5.25
CA HIS A 459 24.00 -43.47 5.04
C HIS A 459 24.95 -44.19 6.03
N PRO A 460 25.28 -45.48 5.75
CA PRO A 460 25.98 -46.36 6.69
C PRO A 460 27.44 -45.98 6.95
#